data_AF-A0A6V8P4J9-F1
#
_entry.id   AF-A0A6V8P4J9-F1
#
_cell.length_a   1.000
_cell.length_b   1.000
_cell.length_c   1.000
_cell.angle_alpha   90.00
_cell.angle_beta   90.00
_cell.angle_gamma   90.00
#
_symmetry.space_group_name_H-M   'P 1'
#
loop_
_entity.id
_entity.type
_entity.pdbx_description
1 polymer ?
#
loop_
_entity_poly.entity_id
_entity_poly.type
_entity_poly.pdbx_seq_one_letter_code
_entity_poly.pdbx_strand_id
1 'polypeptide(L)'
;MMSMLIFFRKPLVFLFLVTFLLPIVVPSLALGETFSPSEPEISAGSAVLIDADTAQVLWSKNSKEARAPASLTKMMTAIVVLEKSDLKDPVTISEEAAAVGKSEIWLLAGEVLSVEDLLYAILLRSANDAAVALAEHVAGSEDRFVQLMNQKAREIGASQTNFVNVTGLDAEKHLSTAYDLAVIARYAMQNGTFAGIVATDKW
;
A
#
# COMPACT_ATOMS: atom_id res chain seq x y z
N MET A 1 57.28 58.06 79.58
CA MET A 1 57.66 58.82 78.37
C MET A 1 57.32 57.96 77.16
N MET A 2 56.40 58.48 76.34
CA MET A 2 56.09 58.12 74.94
C MET A 2 55.55 56.71 74.57
N SER A 3 54.21 56.64 74.51
CA SER A 3 53.41 56.55 73.27
C SER A 3 53.64 55.44 72.22
N MET A 4 52.59 54.61 72.10
CA MET A 4 51.77 54.36 70.89
C MET A 4 52.36 53.53 69.74
N LEU A 5 51.72 52.38 69.42
CA LEU A 5 50.80 52.20 68.27
C LEU A 5 50.39 50.72 68.08
N ILE A 6 49.09 50.46 68.26
CA ILE A 6 48.12 49.69 67.45
C ILE A 6 48.71 48.76 66.36
N PHE A 7 48.24 47.49 66.28
CA PHE A 7 47.47 46.96 65.13
C PHE A 7 46.82 45.59 65.40
N PHE A 8 45.58 45.45 64.92
CA PHE A 8 44.68 44.30 64.96
C PHE A 8 45.15 43.10 64.13
N ARG A 9 44.79 41.86 64.53
CA ARG A 9 43.87 40.91 63.86
C ARG A 9 44.14 39.45 64.29
N LYS A 10 43.06 38.72 64.61
CA LYS A 10 42.99 37.25 64.90
C LYS A 10 43.39 36.43 63.66
N PRO A 11 43.87 35.18 63.79
CA PRO A 11 42.97 34.00 63.69
C PRO A 11 43.48 32.80 64.57
N LEU A 12 42.83 31.64 64.74
CA LEU A 12 42.38 30.69 63.72
C LEU A 12 41.56 29.57 64.41
N VAL A 13 40.29 29.40 64.00
CA VAL A 13 39.46 28.24 64.34
C VAL A 13 39.77 27.17 63.31
N PHE A 14 40.33 26.04 63.73
CA PHE A 14 40.53 24.86 62.87
C PHE A 14 39.19 24.13 62.72
N LEU A 15 38.49 24.38 61.61
CA LEU A 15 37.31 23.61 61.19
C LEU A 15 37.81 22.39 60.40
N PHE A 16 37.61 21.20 60.96
CA PHE A 16 37.80 19.91 60.29
C PHE A 16 36.82 19.81 59.12
N LEU A 17 37.29 19.96 57.88
CA LEU A 17 36.51 19.68 56.67
C LEU A 17 37.08 18.42 56.04
N VAL A 18 36.58 17.27 56.48
CA VAL A 18 36.79 15.99 55.81
C VAL A 18 35.91 16.00 54.57
N THR A 19 36.47 16.39 53.43
CA THR A 19 35.83 16.25 52.13
C THR A 19 35.85 14.78 51.71
N PHE A 20 34.74 14.07 51.98
CA PHE A 20 34.49 12.76 51.40
C PHE A 20 34.19 12.95 49.90
N LEU A 21 35.23 12.83 49.05
CA LEU A 21 35.08 12.72 47.60
C LEU A 21 34.54 11.31 47.28
N LEU A 22 33.21 11.16 47.28
CA LEU A 22 32.56 9.99 46.68
C LEU A 22 32.85 10.01 45.17
N PRO A 23 33.42 8.96 44.57
CA PRO A 23 33.52 8.89 43.12
C PRO A 23 32.11 8.80 42.57
N ILE A 24 31.70 9.83 41.81
CA ILE A 24 30.47 9.78 41.01
C ILE A 24 30.74 8.74 39.93
N VAL A 25 30.29 7.51 40.17
CA VAL A 25 30.24 6.47 39.14
C VAL A 25 29.18 6.92 38.16
N VAL A 26 29.60 7.62 37.10
CA VAL A 26 28.72 7.90 35.96
C VAL A 26 28.52 6.54 35.29
N PRO A 27 27.28 5.99 35.24
CA PRO A 27 27.06 4.77 34.49
C PRO A 27 27.42 5.09 33.04
N SER A 28 28.43 4.40 32.51
CA SER A 28 28.74 4.44 31.09
C SER A 28 27.49 3.90 30.40
N LEU A 29 26.72 4.79 29.77
CA LEU A 29 25.69 4.41 28.83
C LEU A 29 26.43 3.70 27.70
N ALA A 30 26.48 2.37 27.75
CA ALA A 30 26.78 1.57 26.60
C ALA A 30 25.72 1.95 25.56
N LEU A 31 26.10 2.82 24.61
CA LEU A 31 25.35 3.02 23.39
C LEU A 31 25.45 1.68 22.66
N GLY A 32 24.51 0.78 22.97
CA GLY A 32 24.33 -0.41 22.16
C GLY A 32 24.15 0.07 20.73
N GLU A 33 24.95 -0.48 19.81
CA GLU A 33 24.79 -0.16 18.40
C GLU A 33 23.33 -0.40 18.04
N THR A 34 22.62 0.67 17.72
CA THR A 34 21.27 0.56 17.19
C THR A 34 21.42 -0.14 15.86
N PHE A 35 21.08 -1.42 15.81
CA PHE A 35 20.91 -2.15 14.57
C PHE A 35 19.81 -1.44 13.78
N SER A 36 20.21 -0.49 12.94
CA SER A 36 19.34 0.08 11.93
C SER A 36 19.41 -0.88 10.74
N PRO A 37 18.33 -1.62 10.42
CA PRO A 37 18.35 -2.46 9.24
C PRO A 37 18.71 -1.59 8.03
N SER A 38 19.65 -2.05 7.22
CA SER A 38 19.98 -1.40 5.95
C SER A 38 18.72 -1.30 5.10
N GLU A 39 18.53 -0.17 4.41
CA GLU A 39 17.37 -0.01 3.53
C GLU A 39 17.35 -1.11 2.46
N PRO A 40 16.16 -1.63 2.08
CA PRO A 40 16.05 -2.58 0.98
C PRO A 40 16.57 -1.98 -0.33
N GLU A 41 17.56 -2.63 -0.94
CA GLU A 41 18.02 -2.25 -2.27
C GLU A 41 17.09 -2.82 -3.34
N ILE A 42 16.30 -1.94 -3.98
CA ILE A 42 15.38 -2.31 -5.07
C ILE A 42 15.55 -1.39 -6.28
N SER A 43 15.39 -1.97 -7.47
CA SER A 43 15.45 -1.25 -8.76
C SER A 43 14.17 -0.48 -9.08
N ALA A 44 13.04 -0.80 -8.43
CA ALA A 44 11.75 -0.16 -8.70
C ALA A 44 11.78 1.35 -8.43
N GLY A 45 11.13 2.13 -9.30
CA GLY A 45 11.04 3.60 -9.17
C GLY A 45 10.16 4.06 -8.02
N SER A 46 9.11 3.29 -7.70
CA SER A 46 8.25 3.49 -6.53
C SER A 46 7.94 2.15 -5.86
N ALA A 47 7.82 2.16 -4.53
CA ALA A 47 7.48 0.99 -3.73
C ALA A 47 6.91 1.40 -2.36
N VAL A 48 6.14 0.50 -1.76
CA VAL A 48 5.64 0.63 -0.40
C VAL A 48 5.55 -0.76 0.24
N LEU A 49 5.86 -0.83 1.53
CA LEU A 49 5.57 -1.99 2.39
C LEU A 49 4.65 -1.51 3.50
N ILE A 50 3.50 -2.16 3.64
CA ILE A 50 2.53 -1.86 4.69
C ILE A 50 2.27 -3.09 5.55
N ASP A 51 1.95 -2.86 6.80
CA ASP A 51 1.35 -3.87 7.67
C ASP A 51 -0.12 -4.08 7.26
N ALA A 52 -0.49 -5.33 6.98
CA ALA A 52 -1.80 -5.64 6.41
C ALA A 52 -2.96 -5.39 7.40
N ASP A 53 -2.73 -5.57 8.70
CA ASP A 53 -3.78 -5.42 9.70
C ASP A 53 -3.98 -3.95 10.06
N THR A 54 -2.89 -3.25 10.38
CA THR A 54 -2.89 -1.89 10.91
C THR A 54 -2.84 -0.81 9.85
N ALA A 55 -2.54 -1.16 8.59
CA ALA A 55 -2.24 -0.23 7.50
C ALA A 55 -1.01 0.66 7.75
N GLN A 56 -0.17 0.35 8.75
CA GLN A 56 1.05 1.10 9.01
C GLN A 56 2.01 0.98 7.83
N VAL A 57 2.51 2.10 7.32
CA VAL A 57 3.62 2.10 6.37
C VAL A 57 4.91 1.74 7.11
N LEU A 58 5.47 0.58 6.78
CA LEU A 58 6.71 0.07 7.37
C LEU A 58 7.94 0.60 6.62
N TRP A 59 7.81 0.76 5.30
CA TRP A 59 8.84 1.32 4.43
C TRP A 59 8.24 1.86 3.14
N SER A 60 8.87 2.86 2.51
CA SER A 60 8.44 3.35 1.20
C SER A 60 9.55 4.06 0.42
N LYS A 61 9.42 4.04 -0.92
CA LYS A 61 10.24 4.77 -1.89
C LYS A 61 9.31 5.42 -2.91
N ASN A 62 9.29 6.75 -3.01
CA ASN A 62 8.43 7.50 -3.95
C ASN A 62 6.97 6.99 -4.01
N SER A 63 6.40 6.56 -2.87
CA SER A 63 5.17 5.77 -2.86
C SER A 63 3.93 6.54 -3.30
N LYS A 64 3.99 7.87 -3.28
CA LYS A 64 2.93 8.79 -3.74
C LYS A 64 3.17 9.36 -5.13
N GLU A 65 4.23 8.93 -5.83
CA GLU A 65 4.48 9.35 -7.21
C GLU A 65 3.48 8.66 -8.15
N ALA A 66 2.86 9.44 -9.02
CA ALA A 66 1.87 8.94 -9.98
C ALA A 66 2.56 8.12 -11.08
N ARG A 67 2.06 6.90 -11.31
CA ARG A 67 2.57 5.96 -12.32
C ARG A 67 1.43 5.17 -12.95
N ALA A 68 1.64 4.68 -14.17
CA ALA A 68 0.70 3.75 -14.80
C ALA A 68 0.67 2.43 -13.99
N PRO A 69 -0.52 1.97 -13.55
CA PRO A 69 -0.64 0.76 -12.72
C PRO A 69 -0.50 -0.55 -13.50
N ALA A 70 -0.60 -0.51 -14.84
CA ALA A 70 -0.73 -1.70 -15.68
C ALA A 70 -1.83 -2.64 -15.14
N SER A 71 -1.69 -3.96 -15.29
CA SER A 71 -2.68 -4.94 -14.85
C SER A 71 -3.02 -4.95 -13.36
N LEU A 72 -2.27 -4.23 -12.50
CA LEU A 72 -2.69 -4.03 -11.10
C LEU A 72 -4.05 -3.33 -11.00
N THR A 73 -4.48 -2.64 -12.05
CA THR A 73 -5.85 -2.14 -12.25
C THR A 73 -6.92 -3.21 -12.01
N LYS A 74 -6.66 -4.46 -12.38
CA LYS A 74 -7.63 -5.56 -12.27
C LYS A 74 -7.97 -5.94 -10.83
N MET A 75 -7.19 -5.51 -9.84
CA MET A 75 -7.59 -5.61 -8.44
C MET A 75 -8.87 -4.80 -8.17
N MET A 76 -8.95 -3.57 -8.67
CA MET A 76 -10.14 -2.74 -8.53
C MET A 76 -11.31 -3.31 -9.35
N THR A 77 -11.06 -3.80 -10.55
CA THR A 77 -12.07 -4.46 -11.37
C THR A 77 -12.70 -5.65 -10.63
N ALA A 78 -11.88 -6.54 -10.06
CA ALA A 78 -12.37 -7.68 -9.27
C ALA A 78 -13.19 -7.23 -8.05
N ILE A 79 -12.71 -6.23 -7.29
CA ILE A 79 -13.43 -5.72 -6.11
C ILE A 79 -14.83 -5.24 -6.50
N VAL A 80 -14.94 -4.41 -7.54
CA VAL A 80 -16.23 -3.84 -7.96
C VAL A 80 -17.17 -4.94 -8.43
N VAL A 81 -16.68 -5.95 -9.17
CA VAL A 81 -17.48 -7.12 -9.58
C VAL A 81 -17.98 -7.89 -8.36
N LEU A 82 -17.09 -8.26 -7.44
CA LEU A 82 -17.42 -9.02 -6.23
C LEU A 82 -18.45 -8.32 -5.33
N GLU A 83 -18.54 -6.99 -5.38
CA GLU A 83 -19.52 -6.21 -4.62
C GLU A 83 -20.86 -6.00 -5.35
N LYS A 84 -20.94 -6.31 -6.65
CA LYS A 84 -22.06 -5.91 -7.52
C LYS A 84 -22.73 -7.06 -8.28
N SER A 85 -22.17 -8.26 -8.28
CA SER A 85 -22.76 -9.44 -8.95
C SER A 85 -22.68 -10.69 -8.08
N ASP A 86 -23.49 -11.70 -8.40
CA ASP A 86 -23.37 -13.04 -7.84
C ASP A 86 -22.30 -13.83 -8.62
N LEU A 87 -21.53 -14.68 -7.93
CA LEU A 87 -20.49 -15.50 -8.56
C LEU A 87 -21.03 -16.45 -9.63
N LYS A 88 -22.30 -16.86 -9.49
CA LYS A 88 -22.96 -17.78 -10.42
C LYS A 88 -23.68 -17.07 -11.56
N ASP A 89 -23.67 -15.74 -11.59
CA ASP A 89 -24.35 -15.01 -12.66
C ASP A 89 -23.71 -15.38 -14.01
N PRO A 90 -24.53 -15.70 -15.03
CA PRO A 90 -24.03 -15.97 -16.36
C PRO A 90 -23.64 -14.66 -17.05
N VAL A 91 -22.44 -14.64 -17.61
CA VAL A 91 -21.89 -13.52 -18.38
C VAL A 91 -21.76 -13.95 -19.83
N THR A 92 -22.54 -13.32 -20.71
CA THR A 92 -22.40 -13.49 -22.16
C THR A 92 -21.29 -12.58 -22.68
N ILE A 93 -20.31 -13.17 -23.36
CA ILE A 93 -19.18 -12.42 -23.92
C ILE A 93 -19.64 -11.63 -25.16
N SER A 94 -19.39 -10.32 -25.17
CA SER A 94 -19.69 -9.45 -26.30
C SER A 94 -18.60 -9.51 -27.39
N GLU A 95 -18.91 -8.98 -28.58
CA GLU A 95 -17.90 -8.80 -29.63
C GLU A 95 -16.79 -7.82 -29.18
N GLU A 96 -17.14 -6.80 -28.39
CA GLU A 96 -16.18 -5.83 -27.84
C GLU A 96 -15.21 -6.51 -26.87
N ALA A 97 -15.73 -7.27 -25.91
CA ALA A 97 -14.91 -8.01 -24.95
C ALA A 97 -13.96 -9.01 -25.65
N ALA A 98 -14.42 -9.68 -26.69
CA ALA A 98 -13.61 -10.63 -27.47
C ALA A 98 -12.54 -9.94 -28.37
N ALA A 99 -12.59 -8.62 -28.55
CA ALA A 99 -11.74 -7.87 -29.47
C ALA A 99 -10.65 -7.00 -28.79
N VAL A 100 -10.57 -7.01 -27.45
CA VAL A 100 -9.71 -6.09 -26.66
C VAL A 100 -8.22 -6.22 -26.97
N GLY A 101 -7.74 -7.44 -27.13
CA GLY A 101 -6.35 -7.81 -27.38
C GLY A 101 -5.44 -7.88 -26.14
N LYS A 102 -4.19 -8.28 -26.40
CA LYS A 102 -3.05 -8.40 -25.45
C LYS A 102 -3.18 -9.60 -24.49
N SER A 103 -3.20 -9.40 -23.18
CA SER A 103 -3.25 -10.50 -22.22
C SER A 103 -4.68 -11.03 -22.15
N GLU A 104 -4.96 -12.15 -22.81
CA GLU A 104 -6.30 -12.71 -23.00
C GLU A 104 -6.33 -14.21 -22.72
N ILE A 105 -7.54 -14.74 -22.53
CA ILE A 105 -7.80 -16.19 -22.55
C ILE A 105 -8.53 -16.63 -23.83
N TRP A 106 -8.69 -15.71 -24.78
CA TRP A 106 -9.26 -15.93 -26.12
C TRP A 106 -10.75 -16.28 -26.08
N LEU A 107 -11.51 -15.56 -25.25
CA LEU A 107 -12.97 -15.68 -25.20
C LEU A 107 -13.60 -15.38 -26.57
N LEU A 108 -14.63 -16.15 -26.92
CA LEU A 108 -15.38 -15.97 -28.16
C LEU A 108 -16.70 -15.26 -27.89
N ALA A 109 -17.09 -14.34 -28.78
CA ALA A 109 -18.37 -13.67 -28.69
C ALA A 109 -19.53 -14.69 -28.66
N GLY A 110 -20.46 -14.51 -27.73
CA GLY A 110 -21.58 -15.42 -27.48
C GLY A 110 -21.28 -16.58 -26.53
N GLU A 111 -20.01 -16.79 -26.11
CA GLU A 111 -19.72 -17.69 -24.99
C GLU A 111 -20.39 -17.20 -23.71
N VAL A 112 -20.70 -18.14 -22.82
CA VAL A 112 -21.30 -17.85 -21.52
C VAL A 112 -20.46 -18.50 -20.44
N LEU A 113 -19.88 -17.68 -19.57
CA LEU A 113 -19.10 -18.12 -18.40
C LEU A 113 -19.73 -17.56 -17.13
N SER A 114 -19.40 -18.15 -15.99
CA SER A 114 -19.80 -17.58 -14.70
C SER A 114 -18.94 -16.35 -14.36
N VAL A 115 -19.48 -15.45 -13.53
CA VAL A 115 -18.68 -14.37 -12.92
C VAL A 115 -17.45 -14.95 -12.21
N GLU A 116 -17.58 -16.08 -11.52
CA GLU A 116 -16.47 -16.76 -10.87
C GLU A 116 -15.36 -17.13 -11.86
N ASP A 117 -15.66 -17.84 -12.94
CA ASP A 117 -14.67 -18.24 -13.95
C ASP A 117 -13.93 -17.04 -14.53
N LEU A 118 -14.66 -15.96 -14.80
CA LEU A 118 -14.07 -14.73 -15.32
C LEU A 118 -13.19 -14.04 -14.28
N LEU A 119 -13.56 -14.03 -13.01
CA LEU A 119 -12.72 -13.50 -11.93
C LEU A 119 -11.40 -14.29 -11.79
N TYR A 120 -11.43 -15.61 -11.93
CA TYR A 120 -10.20 -16.41 -12.02
C TYR A 120 -9.37 -16.00 -13.23
N ALA A 121 -9.98 -15.82 -14.40
CA ALA A 121 -9.27 -15.36 -15.59
C ALA A 121 -8.59 -13.99 -15.38
N ILE A 122 -9.27 -13.02 -14.76
CA ILE A 122 -8.67 -11.69 -14.54
C ILE A 122 -7.54 -11.74 -13.52
N LEU A 123 -7.68 -12.51 -12.44
CA LEU A 123 -6.73 -12.50 -11.31
C LEU A 123 -5.53 -13.43 -11.52
N LEU A 124 -5.70 -14.53 -12.25
CA LEU A 124 -4.61 -15.50 -12.50
C LEU A 124 -3.95 -15.33 -13.86
N ARG A 125 -4.71 -14.92 -14.88
CA ARG A 125 -4.21 -14.78 -16.25
C ARG A 125 -4.10 -13.33 -16.72
N SER A 126 -4.55 -12.38 -15.90
CA SER A 126 -4.60 -10.97 -16.28
C SER A 126 -5.41 -10.77 -17.58
N ALA A 127 -6.45 -11.57 -17.78
CA ALA A 127 -7.31 -11.59 -18.95
C ALA A 127 -8.06 -10.25 -19.13
N ASN A 128 -7.82 -9.57 -20.25
CA ASN A 128 -8.42 -8.28 -20.60
C ASN A 128 -9.86 -8.45 -21.13
N ASP A 129 -10.05 -9.45 -21.98
CA ASP A 129 -11.34 -9.92 -22.49
C ASP A 129 -12.33 -10.19 -21.35
N ALA A 130 -11.90 -10.96 -20.35
CA ALA A 130 -12.71 -11.23 -19.16
C ALA A 130 -13.02 -9.95 -18.34
N ALA A 131 -12.07 -9.01 -18.24
CA ALA A 131 -12.27 -7.76 -17.50
C ALA A 131 -13.32 -6.86 -18.17
N VAL A 132 -13.32 -6.76 -19.51
CA VAL A 132 -14.32 -6.00 -20.26
C VAL A 132 -15.69 -6.68 -20.19
N ALA A 133 -15.75 -8.01 -20.35
CA ALA A 133 -17.01 -8.75 -20.21
C ALA A 133 -17.66 -8.56 -18.84
N LEU A 134 -16.88 -8.63 -17.76
CA LEU A 134 -17.37 -8.38 -16.40
C LEU A 134 -17.82 -6.92 -16.20
N ALA A 135 -17.13 -5.97 -16.81
CA ALA A 135 -17.49 -4.56 -16.73
C ALA A 135 -18.84 -4.27 -17.39
N GLU A 136 -19.06 -4.84 -18.57
CA GLU A 136 -20.32 -4.77 -19.30
C GLU A 136 -21.45 -5.47 -18.53
N HIS A 137 -21.20 -6.64 -17.95
CA HIS A 137 -22.17 -7.35 -17.15
C HIS A 137 -22.65 -6.53 -15.95
N VAL A 138 -21.72 -5.92 -15.20
CA VAL A 138 -22.04 -5.20 -13.96
C VAL A 138 -22.66 -3.83 -14.20
N ALA A 139 -22.17 -3.09 -15.20
CA ALA A 139 -22.53 -1.67 -15.37
C ALA A 139 -23.24 -1.35 -16.70
N GLY A 140 -23.37 -2.33 -17.59
CA GLY A 140 -23.89 -2.20 -18.94
C GLY A 140 -22.90 -1.58 -19.94
N SER A 141 -21.77 -1.02 -19.49
CA SER A 141 -20.68 -0.55 -20.34
C SER A 141 -19.40 -0.34 -19.53
N GLU A 142 -18.24 -0.39 -20.21
CA GLU A 142 -16.94 -0.12 -19.58
C GLU A 142 -16.88 1.28 -18.94
N ASP A 143 -17.37 2.32 -19.63
CA ASP A 143 -17.38 3.70 -19.12
C ASP A 143 -18.12 3.84 -17.78
N ARG A 144 -19.27 3.19 -17.64
CA ARG A 144 -20.04 3.22 -16.39
C ARG A 144 -19.31 2.43 -15.31
N PHE A 145 -18.66 1.33 -15.68
CA PHE A 145 -17.87 0.56 -14.74
C PHE A 145 -16.65 1.34 -14.23
N VAL A 146 -15.96 2.08 -15.09
CA VAL A 146 -14.84 2.97 -14.72
C VAL A 146 -15.29 4.05 -13.71
N GLN A 147 -16.53 4.54 -13.82
CA GLN A 147 -17.09 5.45 -12.81
C GLN A 147 -17.22 4.76 -11.45
N LEU A 148 -17.68 3.50 -11.41
CA LEU A 148 -17.74 2.70 -10.19
C LEU A 148 -16.35 2.44 -9.60
N MET A 149 -15.35 2.13 -10.43
CA MET A 149 -13.96 1.95 -9.99
C MET A 149 -13.41 3.21 -9.31
N ASN A 150 -13.60 4.38 -9.93
CA ASN A 150 -13.13 5.64 -9.38
C ASN A 150 -13.92 6.06 -8.12
N GLN A 151 -15.22 5.74 -8.07
CA GLN A 151 -16.01 5.91 -6.85
C GLN A 151 -15.44 5.04 -5.73
N LYS A 152 -15.24 3.75 -5.98
CA LYS A 152 -14.68 2.80 -5.01
C LYS A 152 -13.29 3.24 -4.53
N ALA A 153 -12.42 3.68 -5.44
CA ALA A 153 -11.08 4.18 -5.09
C ALA A 153 -11.16 5.32 -4.05
N ARG A 154 -12.06 6.29 -4.25
CA ARG A 154 -12.29 7.36 -3.26
C ARG A 154 -12.87 6.85 -1.95
N GLU A 155 -13.84 5.93 -2.00
CA GLU A 155 -14.47 5.34 -0.81
C GLU A 155 -13.46 4.65 0.10
N ILE A 156 -12.48 3.93 -0.46
CA ILE A 156 -11.49 3.17 0.32
C ILE A 156 -10.22 3.97 0.63
N GLY A 157 -10.13 5.23 0.22
CA GLY A 157 -8.99 6.12 0.50
C GLY A 157 -7.83 6.07 -0.51
N ALA A 158 -8.01 5.41 -1.66
CA ALA A 158 -7.08 5.44 -2.80
C ALA A 158 -7.35 6.67 -3.69
N SER A 159 -7.25 7.87 -3.10
CA SER A 159 -7.72 9.12 -3.70
C SER A 159 -6.79 9.73 -4.75
N GLN A 160 -5.56 9.23 -4.91
CA GLN A 160 -4.62 9.67 -5.95
C GLN A 160 -4.68 8.77 -7.20
N THR A 161 -5.63 7.84 -7.23
CA THR A 161 -5.87 6.94 -8.34
C THR A 161 -6.95 7.47 -9.27
N ASN A 162 -6.69 7.36 -10.58
CA ASN A 162 -7.63 7.63 -11.64
C ASN A 162 -7.62 6.48 -12.65
N PHE A 163 -8.69 5.70 -12.67
CA PHE A 163 -8.93 4.67 -13.68
C PHE A 163 -9.61 5.29 -14.90
N VAL A 164 -9.27 4.78 -16.08
CA VAL A 164 -9.85 5.20 -17.38
C VAL A 164 -10.25 4.02 -18.26
N ASN A 165 -9.88 2.80 -17.83
CA ASN A 165 -10.25 1.52 -18.40
C ASN A 165 -10.19 0.47 -17.28
N VAL A 166 -10.70 -0.73 -17.55
CA VAL A 166 -10.82 -1.83 -16.57
C VAL A 166 -9.66 -2.82 -16.62
N THR A 167 -8.77 -2.66 -17.60
CA THR A 167 -7.75 -3.64 -17.97
C THR A 167 -6.36 -3.27 -17.47
N GLY A 168 -6.05 -1.98 -17.35
CA GLY A 168 -4.68 -1.50 -17.12
C GLY A 168 -3.89 -1.23 -18.40
N LEU A 169 -4.54 -1.28 -19.57
CA LEU A 169 -3.89 -0.88 -20.82
C LEU A 169 -3.50 0.60 -20.78
N ASP A 170 -2.39 0.93 -21.46
CA ASP A 170 -1.88 2.30 -21.51
C ASP A 170 -2.94 3.27 -22.03
N ALA A 171 -3.21 4.29 -21.22
CA ALA A 171 -4.12 5.36 -21.57
C ALA A 171 -3.71 6.63 -20.81
N GLU A 172 -3.96 7.78 -21.43
CA GLU A 172 -3.65 9.06 -20.79
C GLU A 172 -4.40 9.18 -19.46
N LYS A 173 -3.69 9.62 -18.42
CA LYS A 173 -4.23 9.79 -17.06
C LYS A 173 -4.69 8.49 -16.37
N HIS A 174 -4.43 7.31 -16.94
CA HIS A 174 -4.56 6.05 -16.21
C HIS A 174 -3.43 5.90 -15.20
N LEU A 175 -3.63 6.42 -13.99
CA LEU A 175 -2.56 6.62 -13.02
C LEU A 175 -3.00 6.18 -11.63
N SER A 176 -2.05 5.66 -10.87
CA SER A 176 -2.16 5.37 -9.45
C SER A 176 -0.83 5.67 -8.77
N THR A 177 -0.71 5.32 -7.49
CA THR A 177 0.53 5.41 -6.73
C THR A 177 0.80 4.06 -6.07
N ALA A 178 2.05 3.76 -5.69
CA ALA A 178 2.33 2.52 -4.97
C ALA A 178 1.55 2.44 -3.64
N TYR A 179 1.38 3.57 -2.96
CA TYR A 179 0.57 3.67 -1.75
C TYR A 179 -0.90 3.33 -2.01
N ASP A 180 -1.52 3.94 -3.01
CA ASP A 180 -2.92 3.70 -3.35
C ASP A 180 -3.16 2.25 -3.82
N LEU A 181 -2.24 1.68 -4.60
CA LEU A 181 -2.31 0.27 -4.97
C LEU A 181 -2.21 -0.66 -3.76
N ALA A 182 -1.43 -0.31 -2.74
CA ALA A 182 -1.39 -1.06 -1.48
C ALA A 182 -2.69 -0.93 -0.68
N VAL A 183 -3.34 0.26 -0.70
CA VAL A 183 -4.68 0.45 -0.11
C VAL A 183 -5.71 -0.45 -0.81
N ILE A 184 -5.70 -0.47 -2.16
CA ILE A 184 -6.58 -1.32 -2.96
C ILE A 184 -6.32 -2.80 -2.66
N ALA A 185 -5.06 -3.24 -2.67
CA ALA A 185 -4.70 -4.62 -2.38
C ALA A 185 -5.11 -5.05 -0.97
N ARG A 186 -4.87 -4.21 0.04
CA ARG A 186 -5.30 -4.49 1.41
C ARG A 186 -6.82 -4.65 1.51
N TYR A 187 -7.58 -3.76 0.87
CA TYR A 187 -9.04 -3.88 0.82
C TYR A 187 -9.49 -5.16 0.12
N ALA A 188 -8.88 -5.48 -1.03
CA ALA A 188 -9.17 -6.70 -1.78
C ALA A 188 -8.94 -7.97 -0.95
N MET A 189 -7.82 -8.04 -0.21
CA MET A 189 -7.47 -9.20 0.63
C MET A 189 -8.41 -9.43 1.82
N GLN A 190 -9.24 -8.44 2.19
CA GLN A 190 -10.30 -8.63 3.20
C GLN A 190 -11.51 -9.38 2.64
N ASN A 191 -11.65 -9.47 1.31
CA ASN A 191 -12.66 -10.28 0.66
C ASN A 191 -12.16 -11.73 0.52
N GLY A 192 -12.84 -12.66 1.21
CA GLY A 192 -12.43 -14.08 1.22
C GLY A 192 -12.42 -14.75 -0.15
N THR A 193 -13.31 -14.34 -1.06
CA THR A 193 -13.32 -14.85 -2.45
C THR A 193 -12.11 -14.35 -3.21
N PHE A 194 -11.81 -13.04 -3.14
CA PHE A 194 -10.62 -12.48 -3.77
C PHE A 194 -9.35 -13.17 -3.27
N ALA A 195 -9.20 -13.27 -1.94
CA ALA A 195 -8.06 -13.93 -1.30
C ALA A 195 -7.93 -15.41 -1.72
N GLY A 196 -9.05 -16.13 -1.84
CA GLY A 196 -9.08 -17.51 -2.31
C GLY A 196 -8.62 -17.65 -3.77
N ILE A 197 -9.09 -16.79 -4.66
CA ILE A 197 -8.69 -16.82 -6.07
C ILE A 197 -7.20 -16.56 -6.21
N VAL A 198 -6.66 -15.48 -5.62
CA VAL A 198 -5.23 -15.13 -5.78
C VAL A 198 -4.28 -16.13 -5.10
N ALA A 199 -4.77 -16.95 -4.17
CA ALA A 199 -4.03 -18.05 -3.55
C ALA A 199 -4.06 -19.35 -4.38
N THR A 200 -4.71 -19.35 -5.56
CA THR A 200 -4.85 -20.55 -6.38
C THR A 200 -3.57 -20.85 -7.16
N ASP A 201 -2.96 -22.00 -6.87
CA ASP A 201 -1.73 -22.46 -7.55
C ASP A 201 -1.99 -23.11 -8.92
N LYS A 202 -3.18 -23.70 -9.11
CA LYS A 202 -3.57 -24.42 -10.33
C LYS A 202 -5.05 -24.17 -10.62
N TRP A 203 -5.31 -23.60 -11.79
CA TRP A 203 -6.63 -23.32 -12.37
C TRP A 203 -6.61 -23.74 -13.83
#